data_AF-A0A852VV25-F1
#
_entry.id   AF-A0A852VV25-F1
#
_cell.length_a   1.000
_cell.length_b   1.000
_cell.length_c   1.000
_cell.angle_alpha   90.00
_cell.angle_beta   90.00
_cell.angle_gamma   90.00
#
_symmetry.space_group_name_H-M   'P 1'
#
loop_
_entity.id
_entity.type
_entity.pdbx_description
1 polymer ?
#
loop_
_entity_poly.entity_id
_entity_poly.type
_entity_poly.pdbx_seq_one_letter_code
_entity_poly.pdbx_strand_id
1 'polypeptide(L)'
;MDHAEQLRHLALDNHDELTPLGAIDPKTRSLVRLGALVAVLAGVPSIRVEIDTAVGAGATEAEILGVLDALLPVVGRPRVVAAAPKVALALGEDVDLLQLPGLS
;
A
#
# COMPACT_ATOMS: atom_id res chain seq x y z
N MET A 1 27.40 2.38 -9.66
CA MET A 1 27.33 2.16 -8.20
C MET A 1 27.07 0.69 -7.95
N ASP A 2 27.78 0.10 -7.01
CA ASP A 2 27.54 -1.27 -6.53
C ASP A 2 26.32 -1.30 -5.59
N HIS A 3 25.64 -2.45 -5.46
CA HIS A 3 24.47 -2.62 -4.58
C HIS A 3 24.81 -2.34 -3.10
N ALA A 4 26.01 -2.70 -2.65
CA ALA A 4 26.46 -2.42 -1.30
C ALA A 4 26.57 -0.91 -1.01
N GLU A 5 26.96 -0.14 -2.03
CA GLU A 5 27.06 1.32 -1.94
C GLU A 5 25.67 1.97 -1.87
N GLN A 6 24.71 1.47 -2.66
CA GLN A 6 23.31 1.93 -2.59
C GLN A 6 22.67 1.64 -1.22
N LEU A 7 22.89 0.45 -0.64
CA LEU A 7 22.40 0.12 0.71
C LEU A 7 23.03 1.03 1.77
N ARG A 8 24.31 1.38 1.61
CA ARG A 8 25.00 2.31 2.52
C ARG A 8 24.40 3.72 2.45
N HIS A 9 24.12 4.24 1.25
CA HIS A 9 23.47 5.54 1.10
C HIS A 9 22.06 5.56 1.73
N LEU A 10 21.27 4.49 1.56
CA LEU A 10 19.97 4.35 2.22
C LEU A 10 20.09 4.34 3.75
N ALA A 11 21.11 3.67 4.31
CA ALA A 11 21.32 3.62 5.75
C ALA A 11 21.77 4.96 6.35
N LEU A 12 22.37 5.84 5.55
CA LEU A 12 22.85 7.16 5.96
C LEU A 12 21.84 8.29 5.71
N ASP A 13 20.63 7.97 5.22
CA ASP A 13 19.59 8.92 4.81
C ASP A 13 20.02 9.88 3.68
N ASN A 14 21.01 9.49 2.87
CA ASN A 14 21.46 10.26 1.70
C ASN A 14 20.58 9.95 0.48
N HIS A 15 19.26 10.11 0.61
CA HIS A 15 18.30 9.73 -0.42
C HIS A 15 18.34 10.63 -1.67
N ASP A 16 18.80 11.87 -1.53
CA ASP A 16 18.95 12.84 -2.63
C ASP A 16 20.08 12.47 -3.62
N GLU A 17 21.05 11.67 -3.19
CA GLU A 17 22.18 11.23 -4.03
C GLU A 17 21.91 9.90 -4.75
N LEU A 18 20.77 9.27 -4.50
CA LEU A 18 20.38 8.03 -5.16
C LEU A 18 19.77 8.32 -6.53
N THR A 19 20.37 7.78 -7.59
CA THR A 19 19.62 7.58 -8.83
C THR A 19 18.38 6.74 -8.50
N PRO A 20 17.16 7.13 -8.90
CA PRO A 20 15.98 6.33 -8.67
C PRO A 20 16.29 4.90 -9.10
N LEU A 21 16.07 3.93 -8.21
CA LEU A 21 16.13 2.52 -8.55
C LEU A 21 15.00 2.28 -9.56
N GLY A 22 15.29 2.52 -10.84
CA GLY A 22 14.37 2.36 -11.97
C GLY A 22 14.02 0.90 -12.24
N ALA A 23 14.41 -0.01 -11.33
CA ALA A 23 14.12 -1.42 -11.37
C ALA A 23 12.65 -1.75 -11.06
N ILE A 24 11.93 -0.84 -10.39
CA ILE A 24 10.51 -1.04 -10.07
C ILE A 24 9.66 -0.13 -10.96
N ASP A 25 8.73 -0.73 -11.70
CA ASP A 25 7.78 0.00 -12.53
C ASP A 25 6.81 0.83 -11.66
N PRO A 26 6.16 1.88 -12.23
CA PRO A 26 5.29 2.77 -11.47
C PRO A 26 4.15 2.06 -10.72
N LYS A 27 3.54 1.04 -11.32
CA LYS A 27 2.44 0.28 -10.73
C LYS A 27 2.93 -0.52 -9.53
N THR A 28 4.01 -1.29 -9.69
CA THR A 28 4.59 -2.06 -8.59
C THR A 28 5.04 -1.14 -7.45
N ARG A 29 5.60 0.03 -7.76
CA ARG A 29 6.00 1.02 -6.74
C ARG A 29 4.80 1.48 -5.90
N SER A 30 3.67 1.82 -6.53
CA SER A 30 2.49 2.24 -5.79
C SER A 30 1.83 1.12 -4.99
N LEU A 31 1.81 -0.11 -5.51
CA LEU A 31 1.32 -1.27 -4.74
C LEU A 31 2.18 -1.54 -3.49
N VAL A 32 3.52 -1.41 -3.60
CA VAL A 32 4.43 -1.53 -2.45
C VAL A 32 4.17 -0.43 -1.42
N ARG A 33 4.00 0.81 -1.85
CA ARG A 33 3.71 1.94 -0.95
C ARG A 33 2.35 1.79 -0.28
N LEU A 34 1.33 1.37 -1.02
CA LEU A 34 0.01 1.03 -0.47
C LEU A 34 0.16 -0.03 0.63
N GLY A 35 0.93 -1.09 0.37
CA GLY A 35 1.16 -2.15 1.36
C GLY A 35 1.83 -1.62 2.63
N ALA A 36 2.80 -0.72 2.50
CA ALA A 36 3.45 -0.07 3.63
C ALA A 36 2.47 0.82 4.42
N LEU A 37 1.61 1.59 3.74
CA LEU A 37 0.58 2.43 4.37
C LEU A 37 -0.45 1.59 5.14
N VAL A 38 -0.85 0.44 4.59
CA VAL A 38 -1.70 -0.53 5.28
C VAL A 38 -1.01 -1.09 6.52
N ALA A 39 0.27 -1.45 6.42
CA ALA A 39 1.05 -2.00 7.53
C ALA A 39 1.16 -1.04 8.72
N VAL A 40 1.28 0.26 8.45
CA VAL A 40 1.36 1.31 9.48
C VAL A 40 0.00 1.91 9.87
N LEU A 41 -1.11 1.34 9.37
CA LEU A 41 -2.47 1.81 9.62
C LEU A 41 -2.69 3.30 9.28
N ALA A 42 -2.12 3.75 8.17
CA ALA A 42 -2.20 5.13 7.71
C ALA A 42 -3.66 5.64 7.57
N GLY A 43 -3.79 6.97 7.46
CA GLY A 43 -5.07 7.61 7.21
C GLY A 43 -5.61 7.35 5.80
N VAL A 44 -6.94 7.44 5.65
CA VAL A 44 -7.64 7.30 4.36
C VAL A 44 -7.07 8.22 3.27
N PRO A 45 -6.69 9.49 3.53
CA PRO A 45 -6.13 10.35 2.48
C PRO A 45 -4.84 9.78 1.86
N SER A 46 -3.93 9.25 2.68
CA SER A 46 -2.67 8.66 2.20
C SER A 46 -2.91 7.39 1.40
N ILE A 47 -3.84 6.54 1.87
CA ILE A 47 -4.24 5.32 1.16
C ILE A 47 -4.86 5.67 -0.20
N ARG A 48 -5.75 6.67 -0.24
CA ARG A 48 -6.38 7.15 -1.48
C ARG A 48 -5.36 7.61 -2.51
N VAL A 49 -4.40 8.45 -2.09
CA VAL A 49 -3.35 8.93 -3.01
C VAL A 49 -2.59 7.79 -3.67
N GLU A 50 -2.21 6.75 -2.92
CA GLU A 50 -1.49 5.61 -3.52
C GLU A 50 -2.40 4.70 -4.34
N ILE A 51 -3.68 4.56 -4.00
CA ILE A 51 -4.66 3.85 -4.83
C ILE A 51 -4.85 4.57 -6.17
N ASP A 52 -5.08 5.89 -6.14
CA ASP A 52 -5.24 6.71 -7.36
C ASP A 52 -3.97 6.64 -8.23
N THR A 53 -2.79 6.66 -7.60
CA THR A 53 -1.51 6.53 -8.31
C THR A 53 -1.34 5.13 -8.92
N ALA A 54 -1.71 4.07 -8.19
CA ALA A 54 -1.67 2.70 -8.70
C ALA A 54 -2.62 2.51 -9.88
N VAL A 55 -3.87 2.98 -9.76
CA VAL A 55 -4.88 2.91 -10.82
C VAL A 55 -4.45 3.72 -12.04
N GLY A 56 -3.92 4.94 -11.84
CA GLY A 56 -3.35 5.75 -12.92
C GLY A 56 -2.16 5.08 -13.64
N ALA A 57 -1.47 4.16 -12.96
CA ALA A 57 -0.41 3.32 -13.54
C ALA A 57 -0.92 1.98 -14.12
N GLY A 58 -2.24 1.74 -14.15
CA GLY A 58 -2.84 0.52 -14.70
C GLY A 58 -2.98 -0.63 -13.69
N ALA A 59 -2.97 -0.35 -12.39
CA ALA A 59 -3.38 -1.32 -11.38
C ALA A 59 -4.89 -1.56 -11.44
N THR A 60 -5.27 -2.82 -11.25
CA THR A 60 -6.65 -3.25 -11.11
C THR A 60 -7.05 -3.29 -9.64
N GLU A 61 -8.35 -3.19 -9.36
CA GLU A 61 -8.89 -3.39 -8.01
C GLU A 61 -8.51 -4.75 -7.43
N ALA A 62 -8.47 -5.80 -8.26
CA ALA A 62 -8.05 -7.14 -7.86
C ALA A 62 -6.61 -7.15 -7.33
N GLU A 63 -5.71 -6.35 -7.88
CA GLU A 63 -4.33 -6.22 -7.38
C GLU A 63 -4.27 -5.45 -6.06
N ILE A 64 -5.13 -4.45 -5.87
CA ILE A 64 -5.26 -3.71 -4.60
C ILE A 64 -5.75 -4.65 -3.49
N LEU A 65 -6.77 -5.47 -3.77
CA LEU A 65 -7.25 -6.49 -2.85
C LEU A 65 -6.19 -7.59 -2.62
N GLY A 66 -5.45 -7.95 -3.67
CA GLY A 66 -4.31 -8.86 -3.58
C GLY A 66 -3.21 -8.37 -2.64
N VAL A 67 -2.98 -7.05 -2.53
CA VAL A 67 -2.05 -6.49 -1.54
C VAL A 67 -2.54 -6.77 -0.11
N LEU A 68 -3.84 -6.62 0.17
CA LEU A 68 -4.39 -6.90 1.50
C LEU A 68 -4.25 -8.39 1.87
N ASP A 69 -4.51 -9.28 0.92
CA ASP A 69 -4.34 -10.73 1.08
C ASP A 69 -2.87 -11.09 1.33
N ALA A 70 -1.96 -10.55 0.53
CA ALA A 70 -0.52 -10.76 0.68
C ALA A 70 0.04 -10.26 2.02
N LEU A 71 -0.62 -9.29 2.64
CA LEU A 71 -0.22 -8.74 3.94
C LEU A 71 -0.73 -9.56 5.14
N LEU A 72 -1.75 -10.40 4.98
CA LEU A 72 -2.29 -11.25 6.06
C LEU A 72 -1.21 -11.98 6.87
N PRO A 73 -0.23 -12.70 6.25
CA PRO A 73 0.83 -13.38 6.99
C PRO A 73 1.91 -12.44 7.53
N VAL A 74 2.03 -11.21 7.01
CA VAL A 74 3.11 -10.27 7.37
C VAL A 74 2.75 -9.41 8.57
N VAL A 75 1.56 -8.77 8.53
CA VAL A 75 1.16 -7.78 9.54
C VAL A 75 0.08 -8.30 10.49
N GLY A 76 -0.50 -9.46 10.15
CA GLY A 76 -1.55 -10.16 10.90
C GLY A 76 -2.96 -9.70 10.54
N ARG A 77 -3.92 -10.62 10.71
CA ARG A 77 -5.35 -10.39 10.45
C ARG A 77 -5.93 -9.12 11.07
N PRO A 78 -5.63 -8.74 12.34
CA PRO A 78 -6.21 -7.56 12.96
C PRO A 78 -5.92 -6.26 12.19
N ARG A 79 -4.71 -6.12 11.63
CA ARG A 79 -4.34 -4.92 10.86
C ARG A 79 -5.03 -4.88 9.51
N VAL A 80 -5.13 -6.02 8.82
CA VAL A 80 -5.82 -6.11 7.53
C VAL A 80 -7.32 -5.80 7.68
N VAL A 81 -7.97 -6.35 8.71
CA VAL A 81 -9.39 -6.07 9.01
C VAL A 81 -9.61 -4.59 9.31
N ALA A 82 -8.71 -3.94 10.06
CA ALA A 82 -8.80 -2.52 10.35
C ALA A 82 -8.54 -1.61 9.12
N ALA A 83 -7.75 -2.09 8.16
CA ALA A 83 -7.43 -1.36 6.93
C ALA A 83 -8.49 -1.54 5.83
N ALA A 84 -9.15 -2.68 5.77
CA ALA A 84 -10.18 -2.98 4.76
C ALA A 84 -11.23 -1.88 4.56
N PRO A 85 -11.90 -1.32 5.61
CA PRO A 85 -12.86 -0.24 5.41
C PRO A 85 -12.23 1.05 4.88
N LYS A 86 -10.96 1.32 5.21
CA LYS A 86 -10.23 2.48 4.69
C LYS A 86 -9.91 2.33 3.21
N VAL A 87 -9.56 1.11 2.78
CA VAL A 87 -9.34 0.78 1.36
C VAL A 87 -10.65 0.84 0.58
N ALA A 88 -11.74 0.30 1.12
CA ALA A 88 -13.07 0.39 0.51
C ALA A 88 -13.50 1.85 0.31
N LEU A 89 -13.38 2.68 1.36
CA LEU A 89 -13.60 4.13 1.25
C LEU A 89 -12.74 4.78 0.17
N ALA A 90 -11.46 4.41 0.12
CA ALA A 90 -10.52 4.96 -0.85
C ALA A 90 -10.82 4.54 -2.29
N LEU A 91 -11.42 3.37 -2.51
CA LEU A 91 -11.95 2.95 -3.81
C LEU A 91 -13.28 3.62 -4.19
N GLY A 92 -13.94 4.27 -3.21
CA GLY A 92 -15.26 4.86 -3.41
C GLY A 92 -16.42 3.89 -3.21
N GLU A 93 -16.16 2.73 -2.59
CA GLU A 93 -17.18 1.76 -2.20
C GLU A 93 -18.01 2.27 -1.02
N ASP A 94 -19.30 1.96 -1.04
CA ASP A 94 -20.20 2.23 0.09
C ASP A 94 -19.89 1.28 1.26
N VAL A 95 -19.33 1.85 2.34
CA VAL A 95 -18.87 1.13 3.53
C VAL A 95 -20.00 0.50 4.34
N ASP A 96 -21.26 0.87 4.07
CA ASP A 96 -22.43 0.28 4.73
C ASP A 96 -22.54 -1.23 4.46
N LEU A 97 -21.86 -1.76 3.44
CA LEU A 97 -21.73 -3.20 3.17
C LEU A 97 -20.84 -3.96 4.17
N LEU A 98 -20.06 -3.27 5.00
CA LEU A 98 -19.20 -3.89 6.03
C LEU A 98 -19.87 -3.97 7.41
N GLN A 99 -21.11 -3.49 7.55
CA GLN A 99 -21.94 -3.84 8.70
C GLN A 99 -22.32 -5.32 8.59
N LEU A 100 -21.58 -6.18 9.28
CA LEU A 100 -21.96 -7.58 9.41
C LEU A 100 -23.38 -7.64 10.02
N PRO A 101 -24.35 -8.31 9.36
CA PRO A 101 -25.67 -8.47 9.94
C PRO A 101 -25.55 -9.31 11.22
N GLY A 102 -25.94 -8.75 12.37
CA GLY A 102 -26.21 -9.56 13.57
C GLY A 102 -25.47 -9.21 14.87
N LEU A 103 -24.99 -7.99 15.07
CA LEU A 103 -24.66 -7.50 16.42
C LEU A 103 -25.64 -6.41 16.83
N SER A 104 -26.82 -6.84 17.30
CA SER A 104 -27.70 -6.07 18.19
C SER A 104 -27.96 -6.87 19.46
#